data_AF-A0AAE1FJ98-F1
#
_entry.id   AF-A0AAE1FJ98-F1
#
_cell.length_a   1.000
_cell.length_b   1.000
_cell.length_c   1.000
_cell.angle_alpha   90.00
_cell.angle_beta   90.00
_cell.angle_gamma   90.00
#
_symmetry.space_group_name_H-M   'P 1'
#
loop_
_entity.id
_entity.type
_entity.pdbx_description
1 polymer ?
#
loop_
_entity_poly.entity_id
_entity_poly.type
_entity_poly.pdbx_seq_one_letter_code
_entity_poly.pdbx_strand_id
1 'polypeptide(L)'
;MYCLRRICKIRWFHWQTNEHVRELTGVHITILDKVRDGQLRWYGHIERMERDRLPRRLMYGKLEGRRPRGCPKTTWLRALEKETPDMTWRQKKDLVRDRQRWSNFGLIRRDPAWKPPDGI
;
A
#
# COMPACT_ATOMS: atom_id res chain seq x y z
N MET A 1 -1.41 10.21 14.44
CA MET A 1 -2.21 11.38 14.86
C MET A 1 -1.60 12.13 16.03
N TYR A 2 -0.98 11.44 17.00
CA TYR A 2 -0.36 12.09 18.16
C TYR A 2 0.66 13.19 17.82
N CYS A 3 1.65 12.89 16.97
CA CYS A 3 2.68 13.85 16.59
C CYS A 3 2.10 15.10 15.91
N LEU A 4 1.17 14.92 14.96
CA LEU A 4 0.51 16.03 14.27
C LEU A 4 -0.28 16.91 15.23
N ARG A 5 -1.07 16.32 16.13
CA ARG A 5 -1.81 17.07 17.16
C ARG A 5 -0.87 17.85 18.07
N ARG A 6 0.28 17.26 18.44
CA ARG A 6 1.30 17.93 19.26
C ARG A 6 1.93 19.12 18.52
N ILE A 7 2.29 18.97 17.24
CA ILE A 7 2.84 20.04 16.40
C ILE A 7 1.84 21.19 16.26
N CYS A 8 0.57 20.89 15.99
CA CYS A 8 -0.50 21.88 15.89
C CYS A 8 -1.00 22.40 17.25
N LYS A 9 -0.38 21.99 18.37
CA LYS A 9 -0.79 22.35 19.75
C LYS A 9 -2.26 22.03 20.06
N ILE A 10 -2.81 20.98 19.44
CA ILE A 10 -4.20 20.54 19.64
C ILE A 10 -4.26 19.65 20.87
N ARG A 11 -4.99 20.13 21.89
CA ARG A 11 -5.22 19.41 23.15
C ARG A 11 -6.50 18.58 23.07
N TRP A 12 -6.68 17.65 24.01
CA TRP A 12 -7.83 16.74 24.04
C TRP A 12 -9.17 17.48 24.13
N PHE A 13 -9.22 18.59 24.87
CA PHE A 13 -10.42 19.44 25.03
C PHE A 13 -10.68 20.38 23.84
N HIS A 14 -9.89 20.32 22.76
CA HIS A 14 -10.24 21.03 21.53
C HIS A 14 -11.22 20.22 20.65
N TRP A 15 -11.50 18.94 20.97
CA TRP A 15 -12.46 18.07 20.26
C TRP A 15 -12.30 18.00 18.74
N GLN A 16 -11.11 18.34 18.22
CA GLN A 16 -10.86 18.33 16.77
C GLN A 16 -10.83 16.91 16.23
N THR A 17 -11.49 16.68 15.09
CA THR A 17 -11.48 15.40 14.39
C THR A 17 -10.11 15.12 13.77
N ASN A 18 -9.82 13.86 13.47
CA ASN A 18 -8.56 13.50 12.80
C ASN A 18 -8.50 14.02 11.36
N GLU A 19 -9.64 14.14 10.69
CA GLU A 19 -9.75 14.71 9.34
C GLU A 19 -9.33 16.17 9.34
N HIS A 20 -9.86 16.96 10.27
CA HIS A 20 -9.47 18.36 10.43
C HIS A 20 -7.97 18.54 10.73
N VAL A 21 -7.39 17.69 11.59
CA VAL A 21 -5.94 17.72 11.86
C VAL A 21 -5.12 17.43 10.60
N ARG A 22 -5.61 16.56 9.71
CA ARG A 22 -4.94 16.25 8.44
C ARG A 22 -5.06 17.39 7.44
N GLU A 23 -6.23 18.02 7.34
CA GLU A 23 -6.44 19.21 6.52
C GLU A 23 -5.50 20.35 6.94
N LEU A 24 -5.41 20.63 8.25
CA LEU A 24 -4.50 21.64 8.80
C LEU A 24 -3.02 21.38 8.48
N THR A 25 -2.63 20.11 8.35
CA THR A 25 -1.23 19.72 8.14
C THR A 25 -0.91 19.39 6.68
N GLY A 26 -1.91 19.36 5.80
CA GLY A 26 -1.78 18.85 4.43
C GLY A 26 -1.47 17.36 4.32
N VAL A 27 -1.45 16.61 5.44
CA VAL A 27 -1.08 15.18 5.44
C VAL A 27 -2.33 14.33 5.22
N HIS A 28 -2.71 14.17 3.96
CA HIS A 28 -3.90 13.40 3.60
C HIS A 28 -3.65 11.88 3.53
N ILE A 29 -2.39 11.45 3.34
CA ILE A 29 -2.05 10.04 3.17
C ILE A 29 -2.12 9.30 4.51
N THR A 30 -2.90 8.21 4.56
CA THR A 30 -3.05 7.39 5.76
C THR A 30 -2.00 6.28 5.87
N ILE A 31 -1.97 5.60 7.02
CA ILE A 31 -1.14 4.40 7.17
C ILE A 31 -1.65 3.27 6.26
N LEU A 32 -2.98 3.12 6.14
CA LEU A 32 -3.59 2.09 5.30
C LEU A 32 -3.22 2.29 3.83
N ASP A 33 -3.23 3.53 3.38
CA ASP A 33 -2.75 3.95 2.07
C ASP A 33 -1.30 3.55 1.82
N LYS A 34 -0.40 3.77 2.79
CA LYS A 34 1.01 3.35 2.68
C LYS A 34 1.15 1.83 2.65
N VAL A 35 0.34 1.10 3.42
CA VAL A 35 0.31 -0.37 3.40
C VAL A 35 -0.15 -0.87 2.04
N ARG A 36 -1.22 -0.28 1.49
CA ARG A 36 -1.73 -0.59 0.15
C ARG A 36 -0.68 -0.34 -0.94
N ASP A 37 -0.05 0.83 -0.93
CA ASP A 37 1.05 1.17 -1.84
C ASP A 37 2.20 0.15 -1.75
N GLY A 38 2.58 -0.24 -0.53
CA GLY A 38 3.62 -1.24 -0.29
C GLY A 38 3.26 -2.62 -0.86
N GLN A 39 2.00 -3.04 -0.67
CA GLN A 39 1.49 -4.27 -1.24
C GLN A 39 1.54 -4.24 -2.78
N LEU A 40 1.05 -3.16 -3.41
CA LEU A 40 1.08 -3.01 -4.86
C LEU A 40 2.50 -2.97 -5.42
N ARG A 41 3.41 -2.20 -4.79
CA ARG A 41 4.83 -2.18 -5.20
C ARG A 41 5.45 -3.56 -5.19
N TRP A 42 5.21 -4.33 -4.12
CA TRP A 42 5.73 -5.69 -4.01
C TRP A 42 5.08 -6.64 -5.02
N TYR A 43 3.77 -6.53 -5.28
CA TYR A 43 3.10 -7.32 -6.32
C TYR A 43 3.76 -7.11 -7.68
N GLY A 44 3.90 -5.83 -8.06
CA GLY A 44 4.47 -5.46 -9.35
C GLY A 44 5.92 -5.91 -9.48
N HIS A 45 6.67 -5.96 -8.37
CA HIS A 45 8.01 -6.51 -8.35
C HIS A 45 8.00 -8.03 -8.57
N ILE A 46 7.20 -8.78 -7.81
CA ILE A 46 7.08 -10.25 -7.93
C ILE A 46 6.63 -10.66 -9.33
N GLU A 47 5.61 -10.01 -9.90
CA GLU A 47 5.07 -10.38 -11.22
C GLU A 47 6.04 -10.11 -12.37
N ARG A 48 7.00 -9.20 -12.20
CA ARG A 48 8.07 -8.93 -13.17
C ARG A 48 9.31 -9.80 -12.95
N MET A 49 9.45 -10.47 -11.81
CA MET A 49 10.52 -11.45 -11.60
C MET A 49 10.32 -12.67 -12.50
N GLU A 50 11.39 -13.38 -12.81
CA GLU A 50 11.31 -14.69 -13.45
C GLU A 50 10.52 -15.71 -12.59
N ARG A 51 9.88 -16.69 -13.24
CA ARG A 51 8.93 -17.63 -12.61
C ARG A 51 9.58 -18.66 -11.69
N ASP A 52 10.83 -18.99 -11.97
CA ASP A 52 11.68 -19.94 -11.23
C ASP A 52 12.19 -19.34 -9.91
N ARG A 53 12.24 -18.01 -9.79
CA ARG A 53 12.68 -17.30 -8.58
C ARG A 53 11.80 -17.65 -7.39
N LEU A 54 12.46 -17.97 -6.26
CA LEU A 54 11.80 -18.40 -5.02
C LEU A 54 10.64 -17.49 -4.56
N PRO A 55 10.75 -16.15 -4.55
CA PRO A 55 9.64 -15.31 -4.09
C PRO A 55 8.38 -15.46 -4.93
N ARG A 56 8.52 -15.58 -6.26
CA ARG A 56 7.40 -15.77 -7.18
C ARG A 56 6.79 -17.16 -7.03
N ARG A 57 7.63 -18.19 -6.91
CA ARG A 57 7.18 -19.57 -6.64
C ARG A 57 6.44 -19.67 -5.32
N LEU A 58 6.95 -19.05 -4.26
CA LEU A 58 6.32 -19.07 -2.94
C LEU A 58 4.97 -18.35 -2.94
N MET A 59 4.88 -17.23 -3.66
CA MET A 59 3.67 -16.43 -3.74
C MET A 59 2.48 -17.19 -4.33
N TYR A 60 2.72 -17.95 -5.41
CA TYR A 60 1.70 -18.76 -6.09
C TYR A 60 1.69 -20.22 -5.67
N GLY A 61 2.69 -20.65 -4.91
CA GLY A 61 2.82 -22.01 -4.41
C GLY A 61 1.73 -22.30 -3.40
N LYS A 62 1.11 -23.48 -3.54
CA LYS A 62 0.24 -24.02 -2.51
C LYS A 62 1.13 -24.71 -1.49
N LEU A 63 1.30 -24.08 -0.33
CA LEU A 63 1.93 -24.74 0.81
C LEU A 63 0.92 -25.71 1.42
N GLU A 64 1.25 -27.00 1.40
CA GLU A 64 0.47 -28.02 2.06
C GLU A 64 0.75 -27.99 3.57
N GLY A 65 -0.28 -28.25 4.37
CA GLY A 65 -0.19 -28.25 5.83
C GLY A 65 -1.19 -27.33 6.53
N ARG A 66 -1.46 -27.64 7.80
CA ARG A 66 -2.35 -26.85 8.65
C ARG A 66 -1.60 -25.62 9.18
N ARG A 67 -2.20 -24.44 9.06
CA ARG A 67 -1.64 -23.23 9.69
C ARG A 67 -1.65 -23.35 11.21
N PRO A 68 -0.55 -22.99 11.90
CA PRO A 68 -0.53 -22.92 13.36
C PRO A 68 -1.58 -21.96 13.92
N ARG A 69 -1.97 -22.20 15.18
CA ARG A 69 -2.82 -21.26 15.92
C ARG A 69 -2.07 -19.92 16.06
N GLY A 70 -2.79 -18.81 15.89
CA GLY A 70 -2.23 -17.45 15.92
C GLY A 70 -1.72 -16.91 14.58
N CYS A 71 -1.55 -17.75 13.55
CA CYS A 71 -1.16 -17.26 12.23
C CYS A 71 -2.29 -16.49 11.54
N PRO A 72 -1.99 -15.38 10.83
CA PRO A 72 -2.98 -14.67 10.02
C PRO A 72 -3.67 -15.60 9.01
N LYS A 73 -5.01 -15.55 9.00
CA LYS A 73 -5.83 -16.31 8.04
C LYS A 73 -5.78 -15.71 6.64
N THR A 74 -5.59 -14.39 6.55
CA THR A 74 -5.47 -13.66 5.29
C THR A 74 -4.11 -13.91 4.67
N THR A 75 -4.09 -14.52 3.48
CA THR A 75 -2.87 -14.59 2.67
C THR A 75 -2.61 -13.24 2.02
N TRP A 76 -1.37 -13.03 1.61
CA TRP A 76 -1.01 -11.82 0.88
C TRP A 76 -1.84 -11.65 -0.41
N LEU A 77 -2.04 -12.72 -1.20
CA LEU A 77 -2.90 -12.70 -2.40
C LEU A 77 -4.35 -12.27 -2.06
N ARG A 78 -4.92 -12.73 -0.94
CA ARG A 78 -6.25 -12.32 -0.48
C ARG A 78 -6.29 -10.87 0.00
N ALA A 79 -5.22 -10.39 0.63
CA ALA A 79 -5.10 -8.98 0.98
C ALA A 79 -5.09 -8.12 -0.30
N LEU A 80 -4.32 -8.52 -1.31
CA LEU A 80 -4.30 -7.83 -2.59
C LEU A 80 -5.66 -7.86 -3.31
N GLU A 81 -6.41 -8.98 -3.25
CA GLU A 81 -7.78 -9.04 -3.77
C GLU A 81 -8.69 -8.00 -3.10
N LYS A 82 -8.56 -7.81 -1.79
CA LYS A 82 -9.32 -6.80 -1.05
C LYS A 82 -8.96 -5.37 -1.48
N GLU A 83 -7.69 -5.09 -1.75
CA GLU A 83 -7.23 -3.76 -2.18
C GLU A 83 -7.55 -3.43 -3.65
N THR A 84 -7.84 -4.45 -4.45
CA THR A 84 -8.14 -4.35 -5.89
C THR A 84 -9.33 -5.25 -6.27
N PRO A 85 -10.53 -4.94 -5.75
CA PRO A 85 -11.72 -5.77 -5.95
C PRO A 85 -12.23 -5.68 -7.40
N ASP A 86 -12.03 -4.55 -8.06
CA ASP A 86 -12.57 -4.28 -9.41
C ASP A 86 -11.74 -4.91 -10.54
N MET A 87 -10.69 -5.68 -10.21
CA MET A 87 -9.79 -6.27 -11.18
C MET A 87 -9.68 -7.78 -11.02
N THR A 88 -9.74 -8.48 -12.14
CA THR A 88 -9.37 -9.89 -12.22
C THR A 88 -7.86 -10.07 -12.13
N TRP A 89 -7.41 -11.27 -11.75
CA TRP A 89 -5.97 -11.61 -11.73
C TRP A 89 -5.27 -11.42 -13.08
N ARG A 90 -5.98 -11.67 -14.19
CA ARG A 90 -5.43 -11.46 -15.54
C ARG A 90 -5.17 -9.98 -15.80
N GLN A 91 -6.16 -9.12 -15.52
CA GLN A 91 -6.01 -7.67 -15.66
C GLN A 91 -4.88 -7.13 -14.78
N LYS A 92 -4.74 -7.61 -13.54
CA LYS A 92 -3.62 -7.23 -12.65
C LYS A 92 -2.27 -7.57 -13.26
N LYS A 93 -2.12 -8.79 -13.81
CA LYS A 93 -0.88 -9.23 -14.46
C LYS A 93 -0.55 -8.42 -15.69
N ASP A 94 -1.54 -8.14 -16.53
CA ASP A 94 -1.35 -7.36 -17.75
C ASP A 94 -0.98 -5.91 -17.41
N LEU A 95 -1.60 -5.32 -16.38
CA LEU A 95 -1.28 -3.97 -15.91
C LEU A 95 0.14 -3.87 -15.36
N VAL A 96 0.63 -4.88 -14.63
CA VAL A 96 1.99 -4.88 -14.08
C VAL A 96 3.08 -4.91 -15.16
N ARG A 97 2.81 -5.53 -16.32
CA ARG A 97 3.80 -5.61 -17.41
C ARG A 97 4.23 -4.22 -17.89
N ASP A 98 3.29 -3.29 -17.93
CA ASP A 98 3.57 -1.89 -18.18
C ASP A 98 3.96 -1.19 -16.87
N ARG A 99 5.25 -0.95 -16.69
CA ARG A 99 5.80 -0.33 -15.48
C ARG A 99 5.23 1.08 -15.23
N GLN A 100 4.97 1.84 -16.29
CA GLN A 100 4.50 3.21 -16.17
C GLN A 100 3.02 3.23 -15.79
N ARG A 101 2.19 2.39 -16.43
CA ARG A 101 0.79 2.20 -16.02
C ARG A 101 0.69 1.65 -14.60
N TRP A 102 1.52 0.68 -14.21
CA TRP A 102 1.53 0.14 -12.85
C TRP A 102 1.90 1.21 -11.80
N SER A 103 2.92 2.01 -12.09
CA SER A 103 3.34 3.11 -11.23
C SER A 103 2.24 4.15 -11.07
N ASN A 104 1.51 4.47 -12.13
CA ASN A 104 0.43 5.45 -12.09
C ASN A 104 -0.85 4.90 -11.41
N PHE A 105 -1.06 3.59 -11.46
CA PHE A 105 -2.20 2.92 -10.84
C PHE A 105 -2.07 2.79 -9.32
N GLY A 106 -0.91 2.29 -8.86
CA GLY A 106 -0.73 1.81 -7.49
C GLY A 106 0.10 2.70 -6.58
N LEU A 107 0.47 3.89 -7.04
CA LEU A 107 1.07 4.90 -6.19
C LEU A 107 0.06 6.00 -6.01
N ILE A 108 -0.39 6.20 -4.77
CA ILE A 108 -0.85 7.54 -4.38
C ILE A 108 0.28 8.46 -4.81
N ARG A 109 -0.01 9.38 -5.74
CA ARG A 109 0.97 10.37 -6.23
C ARG A 109 1.72 10.87 -5.00
N ARG A 110 3.06 10.91 -5.09
CA ARG A 110 3.90 11.56 -4.05
C ARG A 110 3.13 12.77 -3.56
N ASP A 111 2.97 12.85 -2.24
CA ASP A 111 2.20 13.89 -1.55
C ASP A 111 2.19 15.17 -2.39
N PRO A 112 1.04 15.66 -2.89
CA PRO A 112 1.01 16.81 -3.79
C PRO A 112 1.72 18.05 -3.22
N ALA A 113 1.87 18.10 -1.89
CA ALA A 113 2.61 19.13 -1.16
C ALA A 113 4.14 18.94 -1.18
N TRP A 114 4.65 17.75 -1.50
CA TRP A 114 6.08 17.50 -1.61
C TRP A 114 6.58 17.88 -3.01
N LYS A 115 7.20 19.05 -3.10
CA LYS A 115 8.09 19.40 -4.22
C LYS A 115 9.49 18.88 -3.89
N PRO A 116 10.19 18.20 -4.82
CA PRO A 116 11.62 17.95 -4.66
C PRO A 116 12.33 19.29 -4.38
N PRO A 117 13.32 19.34 -3.48
CA PRO A 117 14.19 20.51 -3.40
C PRO A 117 14.84 20.71 -4.77
N ASP A 118 14.79 21.93 -5.29
CA ASP A 118 15.39 22.26 -6.58
C ASP A 118 16.91 22.00 -6.51
N GLY A 119 17.36 20.89 -7.11
CA GLY A 119 18.77 20.53 -7.24
C GLY A 119 19.21 19.26 -6.50
N ILE A 120 18.98 18.10 -7.15
CA ILE A 120 19.98 17.04 -7.40
C ILE A 120 19.72 16.50 -8.80
#